data_AF-A0A4Y2LG13-F1
#
_entry.id   AF-A0A4Y2LG13-F1
#
_cell.length_a   1.000
_cell.length_b   1.000
_cell.length_c   1.000
_cell.angle_alpha   90.00
_cell.angle_beta   90.00
_cell.angle_gamma   90.00
#
_symmetry.space_group_name_H-M   'P 1'
#
loop_
_entity.id
_entity.type
_entity.pdbx_description
1 polymer ?
#
loop_
_entity_poly.entity_id
_entity_poly.type
_entity_poly.pdbx_seq_one_letter_code
_entity_poly.pdbx_strand_id
1 'polypeptide(L)'
;MSGVSDRKMTAVRAKRKVWHNKNAVRRKFQVGDLVLVLATSKPNKMAVQWTGPGVIENQLSETNYIVRKANKNYKTQIYHVNLLKPYHQRSELINLIVSGGEEIQALETEE
;
A
#
# COMPACT_ATOMS: atom_id res chain seq x y z
N MET A 1 29.04 -36.78 -7.21
CA MET A 1 28.20 -36.88 -5.98
C MET A 1 27.58 -35.54 -5.56
N SER A 2 27.15 -34.67 -6.49
CA SER A 2 26.54 -33.36 -6.17
C SER A 2 25.02 -33.39 -5.94
N GLY A 3 24.31 -34.36 -6.52
CA GLY A 3 22.84 -34.38 -6.54
C GLY A 3 22.13 -34.61 -5.19
N VAL A 4 22.84 -35.07 -4.14
CA VAL A 4 22.25 -35.28 -2.80
C VAL A 4 22.17 -33.96 -2.01
N SER A 5 23.13 -33.05 -2.19
CA SER A 5 23.13 -31.74 -1.52
C SER A 5 22.03 -30.82 -2.06
N ASP A 6 21.79 -30.81 -3.37
CA ASP A 6 20.75 -29.97 -3.98
C ASP A 6 19.33 -30.38 -3.54
N ARG A 7 19.09 -31.67 -3.36
CA ARG A 7 17.81 -32.20 -2.84
C ARG A 7 17.55 -31.77 -1.39
N LYS A 8 18.58 -31.79 -0.55
CA LYS A 8 18.47 -31.32 0.85
C LYS A 8 18.23 -29.80 0.90
N MET A 9 18.96 -29.03 0.10
CA MET A 9 18.81 -27.57 0.02
C MET A 9 17.42 -27.14 -0.46
N THR A 10 16.89 -27.78 -1.49
CA THR A 10 15.55 -27.50 -2.01
C THR A 10 14.45 -27.83 -0.99
N ALA A 11 14.55 -28.97 -0.30
CA ALA A 11 13.62 -29.34 0.75
C ALA A 11 13.60 -28.33 1.92
N VAL A 12 14.78 -27.84 2.34
CA VAL A 12 14.88 -26.81 3.38
C VAL A 12 14.24 -25.49 2.91
N ARG A 13 14.47 -25.07 1.68
CA ARG A 13 13.84 -23.86 1.10
C ARG A 13 12.32 -23.97 1.05
N ALA A 14 11.79 -25.13 0.67
CA ALA A 14 10.34 -25.37 0.63
C ALA A 14 9.71 -25.26 2.02
N LYS A 15 10.30 -25.90 3.04
CA LYS A 15 9.84 -25.80 4.44
C LYS A 15 9.85 -24.36 4.96
N ARG A 16 10.92 -23.61 4.69
CA ARG A 16 11.01 -22.18 5.08
C ARG A 16 9.92 -21.34 4.41
N LYS A 17 9.68 -21.55 3.10
CA LYS A 17 8.64 -20.83 2.36
C LYS A 17 7.26 -21.07 2.97
N VAL A 18 6.90 -22.31 3.29
CA VAL A 18 5.63 -22.66 3.92
C VAL A 18 5.50 -21.97 5.29
N TRP A 19 6.54 -22.03 6.11
CA TRP A 19 6.52 -21.43 7.45
C TRP A 19 6.37 -19.90 7.40
N HIS A 20 7.16 -19.22 6.56
CA HIS A 20 7.10 -17.76 6.43
C HIS A 20 5.79 -17.27 5.79
N ASN A 21 5.27 -18.00 4.80
CA ASN A 21 4.06 -17.60 4.09
C ASN A 21 2.77 -18.08 4.75
N LYS A 22 2.84 -18.78 5.89
CA LYS A 22 1.68 -19.37 6.57
C LYS A 22 0.55 -18.36 6.82
N ASN A 23 0.91 -17.13 7.17
CA ASN A 23 -0.03 -16.03 7.46
C ASN A 23 -0.02 -14.94 6.38
N ALA A 24 0.57 -15.22 5.21
CA ALA A 24 0.65 -14.23 4.14
C ALA A 24 -0.71 -14.06 3.46
N VAL A 25 -1.31 -12.88 3.66
CA VAL A 25 -2.56 -12.50 3.00
C VAL A 25 -2.24 -11.99 1.59
N ARG A 26 -2.94 -12.51 0.58
CA ARG A 26 -2.85 -12.01 -0.80
C ARG A 26 -3.57 -10.68 -0.90
N ARG A 27 -2.81 -9.59 -0.93
CA ARG A 27 -3.32 -8.23 -1.21
C ARG A 27 -3.10 -7.93 -2.68
N LYS A 28 -4.11 -7.37 -3.34
CA LYS A 28 -4.05 -6.94 -4.74
C LYS A 28 -4.59 -5.52 -4.83
N PHE A 29 -4.02 -4.76 -5.76
CA PHE A 29 -4.46 -3.42 -6.11
C PHE A 29 -4.69 -3.35 -7.61
N GLN A 30 -5.62 -2.53 -8.03
CA GLN A 30 -5.91 -2.24 -9.43
C GLN A 30 -5.33 -0.89 -9.83
N VAL A 31 -5.12 -0.70 -11.13
CA VAL A 31 -4.74 0.59 -11.69
C VAL A 31 -5.84 1.61 -11.37
N GLY A 32 -5.46 2.75 -10.81
CA GLY A 32 -6.38 3.79 -10.33
C GLY A 32 -6.64 3.74 -8.82
N ASP A 33 -6.32 2.65 -8.12
CA ASP A 33 -6.55 2.56 -6.67
C ASP A 33 -5.72 3.59 -5.91
N LEU A 34 -6.35 4.22 -4.91
CA LEU A 34 -5.68 5.09 -3.96
C LEU A 34 -5.03 4.25 -2.85
N VAL A 35 -3.74 4.50 -2.63
CA VAL A 35 -2.92 3.75 -1.67
C VAL A 35 -2.08 4.67 -0.81
N LEU A 36 -1.94 4.32 0.47
CA LEU A 36 -0.93 4.89 1.36
C LEU A 36 0.41 4.22 1.11
N VAL A 37 1.48 5.01 1.09
CA VAL A 37 2.85 4.50 0.91
C VAL A 37 3.66 4.67 2.19
N LEU A 38 4.33 3.61 2.63
CA LEU A 38 5.26 3.66 3.76
C LEU A 38 6.51 4.49 3.41
N ALA A 39 6.81 5.52 4.19
CA ALA A 39 8.02 6.31 4.00
C ALA A 39 9.27 5.53 4.45
N THR A 40 10.12 5.14 3.49
CA THR A 40 11.31 4.31 3.70
C THR A 40 12.56 5.09 4.13
N SER A 41 12.68 6.36 3.74
CA SER A 41 13.80 7.22 4.11
C SER A 41 13.42 8.09 5.30
N LYS A 42 14.00 7.84 6.47
CA LYS A 42 13.77 8.62 7.69
C LYS A 42 15.04 8.84 8.49
N PRO A 43 15.14 9.98 9.19
CA PRO A 43 16.30 10.28 10.03
C PRO A 43 16.38 9.37 11.27
N ASN A 44 15.27 8.78 11.73
CA ASN A 44 15.27 7.83 12.85
C ASN A 44 14.30 6.65 12.63
N LYS A 45 14.51 5.56 13.37
CA LYS A 45 13.74 4.29 13.26
C LYS A 45 12.29 4.40 13.73
N MET A 46 11.99 5.33 14.64
CA MET A 46 10.66 5.49 15.25
C MET A 46 9.74 6.40 14.44
N ALA A 47 10.27 7.18 13.50
CA ALA A 47 9.47 8.13 12.74
C ALA A 47 8.65 7.46 11.63
N VAL A 48 8.65 6.13 11.46
CA VAL A 48 7.97 5.43 10.35
C VAL A 48 6.49 5.83 10.26
N GLN A 49 6.08 6.32 9.09
CA GLN A 49 4.75 6.91 8.86
C GLN A 49 4.23 6.50 7.49
N TRP A 50 2.92 6.31 7.42
CA TRP A 50 2.19 6.13 6.16
C TRP A 50 1.93 7.52 5.57
N THR A 51 2.23 7.68 4.29
CA THR A 51 2.21 8.99 3.62
C THR A 51 1.31 8.95 2.42
N GLY A 52 0.37 9.90 2.41
CA GLY A 52 -0.42 10.42 1.28
C GLY A 52 -1.22 9.38 0.49
N PRO A 53 -2.28 9.82 -0.21
CA PRO A 53 -2.80 9.01 -1.30
C PRO A 53 -1.82 9.08 -2.48
N GLY A 54 -1.25 7.94 -2.83
CA GLY A 54 -0.67 7.67 -4.13
C GLY A 54 -1.67 6.92 -5.00
N VAL A 55 -1.55 7.06 -6.32
CA VAL A 55 -2.38 6.32 -7.28
C VAL A 55 -1.54 5.18 -7.85
N ILE A 56 -2.09 3.97 -7.87
CA ILE A 56 -1.48 2.85 -8.61
C ILE A 56 -1.58 3.15 -10.10
N GLU A 57 -0.44 3.26 -10.77
CA GLU A 57 -0.39 3.54 -12.20
C GLU A 57 -0.27 2.26 -13.02
N ASN A 58 0.51 1.30 -12.54
CA ASN A 58 0.66 0.01 -13.19
C ASN A 58 1.11 -1.09 -12.22
N GLN A 59 0.83 -2.34 -12.57
CA GLN A 59 1.32 -3.53 -11.89
C GLN A 59 2.51 -4.11 -12.66
N LEU A 60 3.69 -4.17 -12.04
CA LEU A 60 4.88 -4.77 -12.63
C LEU A 60 4.97 -6.28 -12.36
N SER A 61 4.50 -6.71 -11.19
CA SER A 61 4.41 -8.12 -10.82
C SER A 61 3.31 -8.33 -9.80
N GLU A 62 3.08 -9.57 -9.39
CA GLU A 62 2.12 -9.89 -8.31
C GLU A 62 2.39 -9.08 -7.02
N THR A 63 3.65 -8.68 -6.78
CA THR A 63 4.09 -8.02 -5.55
C THR A 63 4.64 -6.61 -5.75
N ASN A 64 4.93 -6.16 -6.98
CA ASN A 64 5.50 -4.85 -7.24
C ASN A 64 4.56 -3.98 -8.08
N TYR A 65 4.34 -2.75 -7.62
CA TYR A 65 3.45 -1.78 -8.25
C TYR A 65 4.18 -0.46 -8.47
N ILE A 66 3.83 0.23 -9.55
CA ILE A 66 4.23 1.62 -9.79
C ILE A 66 3.19 2.52 -9.15
N VAL A 67 3.63 3.40 -8.26
CA VAL A 67 2.76 4.37 -7.59
C VAL A 67 3.19 5.78 -7.97
N ARG A 68 2.22 6.57 -8.43
CA ARG A 68 2.34 8.00 -8.67
C ARG A 68 1.90 8.75 -7.43
N LYS A 69 2.79 9.56 -6.84
CA LYS A 69 2.48 10.41 -5.68
C LYS A 69 2.16 11.83 -6.13
N ALA A 70 1.26 12.49 -5.42
CA ALA A 70 0.90 13.90 -5.63
C ALA A 70 1.98 14.91 -5.16
N ASN A 71 3.17 14.45 -4.78
CA ASN A 71 4.26 15.35 -4.38
C ASN A 71 4.69 16.22 -5.56
N LYS A 72 5.21 17.43 -5.27
CA LYS A 72 5.60 18.49 -6.22
C LYS A 72 6.43 18.05 -7.44
N ASN A 73 7.06 16.87 -7.41
CA ASN A 73 7.93 16.38 -8.48
C ASN A 73 7.30 15.26 -9.33
N TYR A 74 6.02 14.89 -9.10
CA TYR A 74 5.26 13.87 -9.85
C TYR A 74 6.03 12.57 -10.14
N LYS A 75 6.97 12.19 -9.27
CA LYS A 75 7.83 11.03 -9.49
C LYS A 75 7.03 9.75 -9.27
N THR A 76 7.00 8.90 -10.28
CA THR A 76 6.54 7.52 -10.20
C THR A 76 7.64 6.68 -9.56
N GLN A 77 7.28 5.83 -8.60
CA GLN A 77 8.25 4.95 -7.96
C GLN A 77 7.66 3.56 -7.77
N ILE A 78 8.54 2.56 -7.84
CA ILE A 78 8.18 1.16 -7.64
C ILE A 78 8.14 0.86 -6.14
N TYR A 79 7.04 0.23 -5.71
CA TYR A 79 6.85 -0.24 -4.34
C TYR A 79 6.46 -1.70 -4.31
N HIS A 80 6.99 -2.42 -3.32
CA HIS A 80 6.50 -3.74 -2.96
C HIS A 80 5.15 -3.62 -2.23
N VAL A 81 4.24 -4.58 -2.41
CA VAL A 81 2.88 -4.62 -1.84
C VAL A 81 2.86 -4.46 -0.31
N ASN A 82 3.93 -4.86 0.37
CA ASN A 82 4.09 -4.69 1.83
C ASN A 82 4.22 -3.23 2.27
N LEU A 83 4.65 -2.35 1.37
CA LEU A 83 4.81 -0.91 1.61
C LEU A 83 3.55 -0.12 1.24
N LEU A 84 2.47 -0.82 0.88
CA LEU A 84 1.22 -0.24 0.41
C LEU A 84 0.07 -0.64 1.34
N LYS A 85 -0.86 0.30 1.54
CA LYS A 85 -2.15 0.06 2.19
C LYS A 85 -3.26 0.72 1.38
N PRO A 86 -4.48 0.16 1.34
CA PRO A 86 -5.63 0.86 0.78
C PRO A 86 -5.82 2.21 1.46
N TYR A 87 -6.05 3.27 0.68
CA TYR A 87 -6.44 4.56 1.20
C TYR A 87 -7.96 4.65 1.26
N HIS A 88 -8.50 4.78 2.46
CA HIS A 88 -9.91 5.06 2.67
C HIS A 88 -10.07 6.55 2.95
N GLN A 89 -10.68 7.27 2.00
CA GLN A 89 -11.01 8.67 2.19
C GLN A 89 -11.99 8.80 3.35
N ARG A 90 -11.68 9.72 4.27
CA ARG A 90 -12.59 10.03 5.38
C ARG A 90 -13.78 10.81 4.82
N SER A 91 -14.99 10.43 5.21
CA SER A 91 -16.21 11.16 4.83
C SER A 91 -16.11 12.62 5.29
N GLU A 92 -16.46 13.54 4.40
CA GLU A 92 -16.38 14.98 4.64
C GLU A 92 -17.29 15.42 5.80
N LEU A 93 -18.41 14.74 5.99
CA LEU A 93 -19.33 14.94 7.12
C LEU A 93 -18.63 14.72 8.47
N ILE A 94 -17.74 13.72 8.55
CA ILE A 94 -16.98 13.43 9.77
C ILE A 94 -15.88 14.48 9.98
N ASN A 95 -15.30 15.00 8.89
CA ASN A 95 -14.30 16.07 8.99
C ASN A 95 -14.94 17.35 9.55
N LEU A 96 -16.12 17.74 9.06
CA LEU A 96 -16.88 18.91 9.51
C LEU A 96 -17.25 18.85 11.00
N ILE A 97 -17.69 17.69 11.49
CA ILE A 97 -18.03 17.49 12.92
C ILE A 97 -16.78 17.63 13.80
N VAL A 98 -15.63 17.13 13.35
CA VAL A 98 -14.37 17.19 14.11
C VAL A 98 -13.68 18.55 13.99
N SER A 99 -13.86 19.27 12.88
CA SER A 99 -13.31 20.62 12.67
C SER A 99 -14.19 21.75 13.22
N GLY A 100 -15.32 21.43 13.85
CA GLY A 100 -16.15 22.43 14.53
C GLY A 100 -17.05 23.26 13.62
N GLY A 101 -17.75 22.61 12.67
CA GLY A 101 -19.00 23.09 12.09
C GLY A 101 -18.93 24.32 11.18
N GLU A 102 -19.17 24.10 9.90
CA GLU A 102 -19.86 25.08 9.04
C GLU A 102 -21.05 24.37 8.38
N GLU A 103 -22.22 25.03 8.46
CA GLU A 103 -23.55 24.49 8.18
C GLU A 103 -23.70 23.95 6.75
N ILE A 104 -24.34 22.79 6.64
CA ILE A 104 -24.84 22.28 5.35
C ILE A 104 -26.11 23.08 5.02
N GLN A 105 -26.01 24.02 4.07
CA GLN A 105 -27.20 24.36 3.29
C GLN A 105 -27.43 23.20 2.32
N ALA A 106 -28.43 22.38 2.63
CA ALA A 106 -28.90 21.34 1.73
C ALA A 106 -29.40 22.04 0.46
N LEU A 107 -28.70 21.84 -0.66
CA LEU A 107 -29.24 22.11 -1.98
C LEU A 107 -30.32 21.07 -2.23
N GLU A 108 -31.56 21.43 -1.88
CA GLU A 108 -32.75 20.86 -2.48
C GLU A 108 -32.61 21.02 -4.00
N THR A 109 -32.38 19.90 -4.68
CA THR A 109 -32.61 19.83 -6.11
C THR A 109 -34.02 19.30 -6.28
N GLU A 110 -34.98 20.21 -6.31
CA GLU A 110 -36.23 19.99 -7.04
C GLU A 110 -35.89 20.05 -8.54
N GLU A 111 -35.99 18.90 -9.22
CA GLU A 111 -36.76 18.64 -10.46
C GLU A 111 -36.47 17.23 -10.99
#